data_AF-A0A4Q2U5J8-F1
#
_entry.id   AF-A0A4Q2U5J8-F1
#
_cell.length_a   1.000
_cell.length_b   1.000
_cell.length_c   1.000
_cell.angle_alpha   90.00
_cell.angle_beta   90.00
_cell.angle_gamma   90.00
#
_symmetry.space_group_name_H-M   'P 1'
#
loop_
_entity.id
_entity.type
_entity.pdbx_description
1 polymer ?
#
loop_
_entity_poly.entity_id
_entity_poly.type
_entity_poly.pdbx_seq_one_letter_code
_entity_poly.pdbx_strand_id
1 'polypeptide(L)'
;MVEVNAGRDALMQIDKALADRPERDGRTLKAAIQRLAAFRDHVVERHRGEGGTRWRPTLERLNAVVSVVMAAEFPIGEIPWDELSKARDWLDAILREEAASTGSA
;
A
#
# COMPACT_ATOMS: atom_id res chain seq x y z
N MET A 1 -12.09 11.65 0.90
CA MET A 1 -10.90 12.31 1.52
C MET A 1 -10.29 11.47 2.65
N VAL A 2 -11.09 10.91 3.57
CA VAL A 2 -10.59 10.10 4.70
C VAL A 2 -9.79 8.86 4.26
N GLU A 3 -10.13 8.26 3.12
CA GLU A 3 -9.54 6.97 2.72
C GLU A 3 -8.26 7.08 1.86
N VAL A 4 -8.10 8.14 1.05
CA VAL A 4 -6.80 8.48 0.41
C VAL A 4 -5.75 8.79 1.48
N ASN A 5 -6.17 9.35 2.61
CA ASN A 5 -5.28 9.56 3.75
C ASN A 5 -4.81 8.23 4.35
N ALA A 6 -5.60 7.15 4.30
CA ALA A 6 -5.13 5.84 4.74
C ALA A 6 -3.98 5.31 3.87
N GLY A 7 -4.04 5.50 2.55
CA GLY A 7 -2.94 5.10 1.67
C GLY A 7 -1.66 5.91 1.91
N ARG A 8 -1.78 7.22 2.17
CA ARG A 8 -0.64 8.07 2.58
C ARG A 8 -0.07 7.69 3.95
N ASP A 9 -0.94 7.38 4.91
CA ASP A 9 -0.53 6.91 6.24
C ASP A 9 0.25 5.60 6.13
N ALA A 10 -0.20 4.67 5.28
CA ALA A 10 0.53 3.44 4.99
C ALA A 10 1.92 3.71 4.41
N LEU A 11 2.02 4.61 3.42
CA LEU A 11 3.29 4.99 2.81
C LEU A 11 4.26 5.56 3.86
N MET A 12 3.77 6.42 4.75
CA MET A 12 4.58 6.99 5.84
C MET A 12 5.11 5.92 6.81
N GLN A 13 4.30 4.91 7.16
CA GLN A 13 4.77 3.81 8.02
C GLN A 13 5.83 2.95 7.32
N ILE A 14 5.69 2.70 6.01
CA ILE A 14 6.69 1.97 5.23
C ILE A 14 7.99 2.77 5.12
N ASP A 15 7.91 4.08 4.84
CA ASP A 15 9.07 4.97 4.79
C ASP A 15 9.83 4.95 6.13
N LYS A 16 9.10 4.96 7.26
CA LYS A 16 9.69 4.84 8.59
C LYS A 16 10.41 3.50 8.78
N ALA A 17 9.75 2.38 8.43
CA ALA A 17 10.36 1.06 8.55
C ALA A 17 11.62 0.92 7.69
N LEU A 18 11.62 1.46 6.47
CA LEU A 18 12.77 1.47 5.57
C LEU A 18 13.93 2.34 6.06
N ALA A 19 13.64 3.43 6.78
CA ALA A 19 14.65 4.30 7.38
C ALA A 19 15.26 3.68 8.64
N ASP A 20 14.42 3.13 9.51
CA ASP A 20 14.86 2.58 10.80
C ASP A 20 15.51 1.19 10.65
N ARG A 21 15.11 0.42 9.63
CA ARG A 21 15.50 -0.99 9.37
C ARG A 21 15.64 -1.83 10.65
N PRO A 22 14.61 -1.88 11.52
CA PRO A 22 14.71 -2.57 12.79
C PRO A 22 15.00 -4.07 12.58
N GLU A 23 15.87 -4.64 13.41
CA GLU A 23 16.17 -6.08 13.41
C GLU A 23 14.94 -6.94 13.75
N ARG A 24 13.96 -6.35 14.46
CA ARG A 24 12.64 -6.92 14.75
C ARG A 24 11.59 -5.82 14.73
N ASP A 25 10.87 -5.66 13.63
CA ASP A 25 9.68 -4.81 13.59
C ASP A 25 8.46 -5.63 14.01
N GLY A 26 7.85 -5.29 15.13
CA GLY A 26 6.59 -5.93 15.56
C GLY A 26 5.41 -4.97 15.60
N ARG A 27 5.59 -3.70 15.19
CA ARG A 27 4.56 -2.66 15.34
C ARG A 27 4.43 -1.70 14.16
N THR A 28 5.49 -1.38 13.43
CA THR A 28 5.42 -0.34 12.38
C THR A 28 4.74 -0.88 11.12
N LEU A 29 5.14 -2.05 10.63
CA LEU A 29 4.55 -2.64 9.42
C LEU A 29 3.13 -3.16 9.66
N LYS A 30 2.79 -3.63 10.87
CA LYS A 30 1.40 -3.89 11.28
C LYS A 30 0.47 -2.70 11.05
N ALA A 31 0.91 -1.48 11.39
CA ALA A 31 0.11 -0.28 11.16
C ALA A 31 -0.05 0.02 9.66
N ALA A 32 1.01 -0.21 8.87
CA ALA A 32 0.96 -0.09 7.42
C ALA A 32 -0.06 -1.06 6.79
N ILE A 33 -0.09 -2.33 7.23
CA ILE A 33 -1.02 -3.36 6.74
C ILE A 33 -2.49 -2.93 6.97
N GLN A 34 -2.82 -2.43 8.16
CA GLN A 34 -4.17 -1.97 8.47
C GLN A 34 -4.61 -0.82 7.58
N ARG A 35 -3.69 0.13 7.33
CA ARG A 35 -3.94 1.29 6.48
C ARG A 35 -4.05 0.92 5.00
N LEU A 36 -3.24 -0.03 4.53
CA LEU A 36 -3.33 -0.59 3.19
C LEU A 36 -4.66 -1.32 2.96
N ALA A 37 -5.15 -2.09 3.94
CA ALA A 37 -6.43 -2.76 3.84
C ALA A 37 -7.57 -1.75 3.65
N ALA A 38 -7.60 -0.71 4.48
CA ALA A 38 -8.60 0.37 4.36
C ALA A 38 -8.51 1.10 3.02
N PHE A 39 -7.30 1.39 2.55
CA PHE A 39 -7.11 2.03 1.25
C PHE A 39 -7.57 1.14 0.09
N ARG A 40 -7.26 -0.17 0.13
CA ARG A 40 -7.73 -1.14 -0.87
C ARG A 40 -9.24 -1.21 -0.93
N ASP A 41 -9.89 -1.28 0.22
CA ASP A 41 -11.35 -1.37 0.29
C ASP A 41 -11.99 -0.11 -0.32
N HIS A 42 -11.40 1.07 -0.11
CA HIS A 42 -11.80 2.30 -0.80
C HIS A 42 -11.63 2.24 -2.32
N VAL A 43 -10.47 1.79 -2.81
CA VAL A 43 -10.23 1.68 -4.27
C VAL A 43 -11.24 0.70 -4.91
N VAL A 44 -11.53 -0.42 -4.24
CA VAL A 44 -12.55 -1.38 -4.68
C VAL A 44 -13.94 -0.72 -4.76
N GLU A 45 -14.35 -0.04 -3.71
CA GLU A 45 -15.68 0.58 -3.65
C GLU A 45 -15.84 1.69 -4.69
N ARG A 46 -14.83 2.55 -4.82
CA ARG A 46 -14.79 3.65 -5.80
C ARG A 46 -15.02 3.16 -7.23
N HIS A 47 -14.50 1.98 -7.55
CA HIS A 47 -14.49 1.44 -8.89
C HIS A 47 -15.55 0.36 -9.17
N ARG A 48 -16.37 0.03 -8.16
CA ARG A 48 -17.32 -1.10 -8.19
C ARG A 48 -18.36 -1.04 -9.33
N GLY A 49 -18.57 0.12 -9.94
CA GLY A 49 -19.51 0.34 -11.05
C GLY A 49 -18.88 0.59 -12.43
N GLU A 50 -17.55 0.72 -12.55
CA GLU A 50 -16.91 1.22 -13.78
C GLU A 50 -16.61 0.14 -14.84
N GLY A 51 -17.06 -1.11 -14.65
CA GLY A 51 -16.71 -2.23 -15.52
C GLY A 51 -15.25 -2.64 -15.32
N GLY A 52 -15.03 -3.79 -14.69
CA GLY A 52 -13.78 -4.20 -14.02
C GLY A 52 -12.48 -4.33 -14.83
N THR A 53 -12.40 -3.79 -16.04
CA THR A 53 -11.24 -3.89 -16.93
C THR A 53 -10.22 -2.78 -16.70
N ARG A 54 -10.67 -1.55 -16.37
CA ARG A 54 -9.77 -0.39 -16.26
C ARG A 54 -8.93 -0.35 -14.97
N TRP A 55 -9.52 -0.74 -13.85
CA TRP A 55 -8.92 -0.59 -12.51
C TRP A 55 -8.32 -1.88 -11.94
N ARG A 56 -8.54 -3.02 -12.62
CA ARG A 56 -7.98 -4.31 -12.22
C ARG A 56 -6.44 -4.28 -12.08
N PRO A 57 -5.66 -3.67 -13.00
CA PRO A 57 -4.21 -3.57 -12.83
C PRO A 57 -3.78 -2.78 -11.58
N THR A 58 -4.55 -1.76 -11.18
CA THR A 58 -4.27 -0.99 -9.96
C THR A 58 -4.51 -1.83 -8.70
N LEU A 59 -5.60 -2.59 -8.65
CA LEU A 59 -5.85 -3.50 -7.53
C LEU A 59 -4.87 -4.67 -7.47
N GLU A 60 -4.43 -5.21 -8.60
CA GLU A 60 -3.39 -6.25 -8.66
C GLU A 60 -2.07 -5.74 -8.06
N ARG A 61 -1.64 -4.53 -8.46
CA ARG A 61 -0.47 -3.87 -7.86
C ARG A 61 -0.66 -3.61 -6.37
N LEU A 62 -1.83 -3.14 -5.94
CA LEU A 62 -2.11 -2.89 -4.53
C LEU A 62 -2.08 -4.19 -3.69
N ASN A 63 -2.62 -5.30 -4.23
CA ASN A 63 -2.53 -6.61 -3.59
C ASN A 63 -1.08 -7.12 -3.49
N ALA A 64 -0.26 -6.84 -4.50
CA ALA A 64 1.17 -7.14 -4.45
C ALA A 64 1.87 -6.35 -3.34
N VAL A 65 1.56 -5.05 -3.20
CA VAL A 65 2.07 -4.21 -2.10
C VAL A 65 1.67 -4.80 -0.74
N VAL A 66 0.40 -5.14 -0.53
CA VAL A 66 -0.06 -5.76 0.74
C VAL A 66 0.70 -7.04 1.05
N SER A 67 0.90 -7.89 0.04
CA SER A 67 1.62 -9.17 0.19
C SER A 67 3.07 -8.97 0.62
N VAL A 68 3.77 -7.99 0.03
CA VAL A 68 5.16 -7.68 0.40
C VAL A 68 5.26 -7.12 1.81
N VAL A 69 4.37 -6.19 2.19
CA VAL A 69 4.37 -5.61 3.54
C VAL A 69 4.03 -6.67 4.60
N MET A 70 3.13 -7.60 4.29
CA MET A 70 2.85 -8.77 5.12
C MET A 70 4.08 -9.68 5.28
N ALA A 71 4.80 -9.94 4.18
CA ALA A 71 6.04 -10.72 4.23
C ALA A 71 7.15 -10.01 5.02
N ALA A 72 7.17 -8.68 5.05
CA ALA A 72 8.12 -7.90 5.83
C ALA A 72 7.77 -7.84 7.33
N GLU A 73 6.48 -7.83 7.71
CA GLU A 73 6.05 -7.94 9.11
C GLU A 73 6.25 -9.35 9.67
N PHE A 74 6.07 -10.38 8.83
CA PHE A 74 6.21 -11.79 9.21
C PHE A 74 7.24 -12.51 8.32
N PRO A 75 8.52 -12.13 8.38
CA PRO A 75 9.54 -12.69 7.51
C PRO A 75 9.80 -14.17 7.83
N ILE A 76 9.94 -14.98 6.78
CA ILE A 76 10.55 -16.31 6.88
C ILE A 76 12.04 -16.13 6.57
N GLY A 77 12.84 -15.88 7.61
CA GLY A 77 14.27 -15.55 7.49
C GLY A 77 14.53 -14.06 7.69
N GLU A 78 15.22 -13.43 6.76
CA GLU A 78 15.52 -12.00 6.79
C GLU A 78 14.34 -11.15 6.28
N ILE A 79 14.26 -9.90 6.73
CA ILE A 79 13.26 -8.94 6.23
C ILE A 79 13.62 -8.59 4.77
N PRO A 80 12.68 -8.73 3.82
CA PRO A 80 12.93 -8.44 2.41
C PRO A 80 12.90 -6.92 2.14
N TRP A 81 13.94 -6.22 2.60
CA TRP A 81 14.03 -4.75 2.55
C TRP A 81 13.99 -4.18 1.12
N ASP A 82 14.60 -4.88 0.17
CA ASP A 82 14.61 -4.45 -1.24
C ASP A 82 13.23 -4.58 -1.87
N GLU A 83 12.50 -5.65 -1.59
CA GLU A 83 11.11 -5.84 -2.00
C GLU A 83 10.21 -4.81 -1.33
N LEU A 84 10.42 -4.53 -0.03
CA LEU A 84 9.65 -3.51 0.69
C LEU A 84 9.87 -2.12 0.08
N SER A 85 11.09 -1.78 -0.32
CA SER A 85 11.40 -0.54 -1.04
C SER A 85 10.68 -0.46 -2.40
N LYS A 86 10.62 -1.56 -3.15
CA LYS A 86 9.87 -1.60 -4.43
C LYS A 86 8.36 -1.45 -4.20
N ALA A 87 7.82 -2.12 -3.18
CA ALA A 87 6.41 -2.02 -2.82
C ALA A 87 6.03 -0.60 -2.38
N ARG A 88 6.93 0.09 -1.66
CA ARG A 88 6.80 1.51 -1.34
C ARG A 88 6.65 2.37 -2.59
N ASP A 89 7.50 2.18 -3.59
CA ASP A 89 7.44 2.98 -4.83
C ASP A 89 6.19 2.70 -5.66
N TRP A 90 5.74 1.44 -5.69
CA TRP A 90 4.46 1.09 -6.29
C TRP A 90 3.28 1.74 -5.58
N LEU A 91 3.30 1.81 -4.25
CA LEU A 91 2.25 2.49 -3.48
C LEU A 91 2.21 4.00 -3.77
N ASP A 92 3.36 4.68 -3.85
CA ASP A 92 3.42 6.10 -4.23
C ASP A 92 2.85 6.33 -5.63
N ALA A 93 3.19 5.46 -6.60
CA ALA A 93 2.63 5.54 -7.95
C ALA A 93 1.10 5.39 -7.95
N ILE A 94 0.56 4.39 -7.24
CA ILE A 94 -0.88 4.18 -7.11
C ILE A 94 -1.55 5.42 -6.49
N LEU A 95 -0.98 5.98 -5.42
CA LEU A 95 -1.53 7.19 -4.77
C LEU A 95 -1.62 8.39 -5.73
N ARG A 96 -0.62 8.55 -6.61
CA ARG A 96 -0.62 9.62 -7.63
C ARG A 96 -1.70 9.37 -8.69
N GLU A 97 -1.85 8.14 -9.15
CA GLU A 97 -2.89 7.75 -10.12
C GLU A 97 -4.31 7.97 -9.57
N GLU A 98 -4.53 7.60 -8.30
CA GLU A 98 -5.81 7.80 -7.60
C GLU A 98 -6.11 9.29 -7.35
N ALA A 99 -5.09 10.09 -7.01
CA ALA A 99 -5.22 11.53 -6.87
C ALA A 99 -5.56 12.21 -8.21
N ALA A 100 -4.91 11.80 -9.31
CA ALA A 100 -5.19 12.33 -10.65
C ALA A 100 -6.61 11.98 -11.13
N SER A 101 -7.11 10.80 -10.76
CA SER A 101 -8.47 10.36 -11.10
C SER A 101 -9.56 11.15 -10.37
N THR A 102 -9.23 11.78 -9.23
CA THR A 102 -10.15 12.60 -8.44
C THR A 102 -10.34 14.01 -9.02
N GLY A 103 -9.42 14.49 -9.86
CA GLY A 103 -9.44 15.85 -10.42
C GLY A 103 -10.20 16.01 -11.75
N SER A 104 -10.82 14.94 -12.27
CA SER A 104 -11.52 14.92 -13.56
C SER A 104 -13.05 14.80 -13.44
N ALA A 105 -13.61 15.07 -12.26
CA ALA A 105 -15.05 15.05 -11.99
C ALA A 105 -15.63 16.46 -11.85
#